data_AF-A0A7M3BXL3-F1
#
_entry.id   AF-A0A7M3BXL3-F1
#
_cell.length_a   1.000
_cell.length_b   1.000
_cell.length_c   1.000
_cell.angle_alpha   90.00
_cell.angle_beta   90.00
_cell.angle_gamma   90.00
#
_symmetry.space_group_name_H-M   'P 1'
#
loop_
_entity.id
_entity.type
_entity.pdbx_description
1 polymer ?
#
loop_
_entity_poly.entity_id
_entity_poly.type
_entity_poly.pdbx_seq_one_letter_code
_entity_poly.pdbx_strand_id
1 'polypeptide(L)'
;MSDFVAALPMYDWPEMRSEVDAQWARLRDAFRQKGIDAPQNIARFNADLRPVEGGIRDAAGKVIAPDPATLPPGELYFHGLWLHPALLFAQTCWGPMETGLSEHVQVIGQPSYDAFEGGQGELYSSAIVMRA
;
A
#
# COMPACT_ATOMS: atom_id res chain seq x y z
N MET A 1 17.04 10.61 3.72
CA MET A 1 15.90 9.67 3.87
C MET A 1 14.82 10.17 2.94
N SER A 2 14.20 9.30 2.15
CA SER A 2 13.16 9.70 1.20
C SER A 2 11.98 10.38 1.89
N ASP A 3 11.37 11.33 1.18
CA ASP A 3 10.13 11.98 1.58
C ASP A 3 8.88 11.14 1.30
N PHE A 4 9.00 10.12 0.46
CA PHE A 4 7.92 9.25 0.08
C PHE A 4 7.67 8.11 1.07
N VAL A 5 6.43 7.62 1.06
CA VAL A 5 5.96 6.45 1.79
C VAL A 5 5.62 5.34 0.80
N ALA A 6 5.98 4.10 1.14
CA ALA A 6 5.52 2.92 0.45
C ALA A 6 5.02 1.87 1.44
N ALA A 7 4.05 1.04 1.06
CA ALA A 7 3.50 0.01 1.94
C ALA A 7 2.91 -1.19 1.19
N LEU A 8 2.96 -2.37 1.79
CA LEU A 8 2.39 -3.60 1.22
C LEU A 8 1.45 -4.28 2.24
N PRO A 9 0.43 -3.58 2.77
CA PRO A 9 -0.18 -3.92 4.06
C PRO A 9 -1.10 -5.15 4.04
N MET A 10 -1.67 -5.52 2.89
CA MET A 10 -2.76 -6.51 2.82
C MET A 10 -2.31 -7.94 3.15
N TYR A 11 -1.06 -8.29 2.83
CA TYR A 11 -0.53 -9.64 2.98
C TYR A 11 0.83 -9.67 3.71
N ASP A 12 1.18 -8.60 4.43
CA ASP A 12 2.43 -8.49 5.21
C ASP A 12 2.30 -9.15 6.60
N TRP A 13 1.92 -10.42 6.62
CA TRP A 13 1.92 -11.23 7.85
C TRP A 13 3.35 -11.43 8.35
N PRO A 14 3.57 -11.61 9.67
CA PRO A 14 4.91 -11.78 10.24
C PRO A 14 5.78 -12.82 9.50
N GLU A 15 5.17 -13.92 9.08
CA GLU A 15 5.81 -15.03 8.37
C GLU A 15 6.19 -14.69 6.93
N MET A 16 5.50 -13.74 6.30
CA MET A 16 5.71 -13.32 4.90
C MET A 16 6.63 -12.10 4.76
N ARG A 17 7.04 -11.48 5.88
CA ARG A 17 7.78 -10.21 5.85
C ARG A 17 9.08 -10.28 5.07
N SER A 18 9.78 -11.42 5.13
CA SER A 18 11.06 -11.58 4.43
C SER A 18 10.88 -11.51 2.91
N GLU A 19 9.82 -12.12 2.41
CA GLU A 19 9.44 -12.16 1.01
C GLU A 19 8.91 -10.79 0.55
N VAL A 20 8.10 -10.14 1.39
CA VAL A 20 7.58 -8.78 1.14
C VAL A 20 8.73 -7.77 1.08
N ASP A 21 9.68 -7.82 2.00
CA ASP A 21 10.87 -6.95 2.01
C ASP A 21 11.74 -7.20 0.77
N ALA A 22 11.92 -8.46 0.36
CA ALA A 22 12.65 -8.82 -0.85
C ALA A 22 11.93 -8.36 -2.14
N GLN A 23 10.60 -8.37 -2.16
CA GLN A 23 9.81 -7.80 -3.25
C GLN A 23 9.98 -6.27 -3.29
N TRP A 24 9.86 -5.59 -2.16
CA TRP A 24 10.05 -4.15 -2.08
C TRP A 24 11.46 -3.74 -2.50
N ALA A 25 12.49 -4.45 -2.05
CA ALA A 25 13.88 -4.13 -2.43
C ALA A 25 14.07 -4.08 -3.95
N ARG A 26 13.49 -5.04 -4.69
CA ARG A 26 13.52 -5.06 -6.16
C ARG A 26 12.78 -3.88 -6.79
N LEU A 27 11.58 -3.56 -6.29
CA LEU A 27 10.78 -2.43 -6.77
C LEU A 27 11.48 -1.09 -6.49
N ARG A 28 11.96 -0.90 -5.26
CA ARG A 28 12.71 0.26 -4.81
C ARG A 28 13.94 0.50 -5.67
N ASP A 29 14.73 -0.54 -5.95
CA ASP A 29 15.94 -0.40 -6.75
C ASP A 29 15.58 -0.04 -8.20
N ALA A 30 14.52 -0.60 -8.76
CA ALA A 30 14.00 -0.21 -10.06
C ALA A 30 13.50 1.25 -10.09
N PHE A 31 12.78 1.72 -9.07
CA PHE A 31 12.36 3.11 -8.94
C PHE A 31 13.57 4.06 -8.89
N ARG A 32 14.57 3.74 -8.05
CA ARG A 32 15.77 4.56 -7.90
C ARG A 32 16.61 4.61 -9.18
N GLN A 33 16.70 3.52 -9.94
CA GLN A 33 17.35 3.51 -11.26
C GLN A 33 16.64 4.44 -12.26
N LYS A 34 15.35 4.73 -12.06
CA LYS A 34 14.57 5.69 -12.84
C LYS A 34 14.55 7.11 -12.24
N GLY A 35 15.34 7.35 -11.18
CA GLY A 35 15.43 8.66 -10.51
C GLY A 35 14.26 8.95 -9.56
N ILE A 36 13.43 7.96 -9.23
CA ILE A 36 12.35 8.09 -8.25
C ILE A 36 12.94 7.78 -6.87
N ASP A 37 12.81 8.70 -5.92
CA ASP A 37 13.37 8.58 -4.58
C ASP A 37 12.54 7.62 -3.70
N ALA A 38 12.54 6.32 -4.02
CA ALA A 38 11.79 5.33 -3.24
C ALA A 38 12.38 5.16 -1.83
N PRO A 39 11.53 5.04 -0.78
CA PRO A 39 11.98 4.88 0.59
C PRO A 39 12.74 3.57 0.80
N GLN A 40 13.60 3.55 1.82
CA GLN A 40 14.42 2.37 2.08
C GLN A 40 13.58 1.16 2.49
N ASN A 41 12.58 1.40 3.35
CA ASN A 41 11.69 0.41 3.94
C ASN A 41 10.24 0.76 3.62
N ILE A 42 9.37 -0.25 3.63
CA ILE A 42 7.92 -0.04 3.65
C ILE A 42 7.42 0.32 5.05
N ALA A 43 6.33 1.08 5.11
CA ALA A 43 5.62 1.38 6.35
C ALA A 43 4.79 0.17 6.79
N ARG A 44 4.85 -0.15 8.08
CA ARG A 44 4.08 -1.19 8.76
C ARG A 44 3.26 -0.66 9.92
N PHE A 45 3.57 0.56 10.38
CA PHE A 45 2.91 1.22 11.48
C PHE A 45 2.66 2.70 11.19
N ASN A 46 1.75 3.32 11.93
CA ASN A 46 1.46 4.75 11.88
C ASN A 46 2.70 5.57 12.21
N ALA A 47 3.58 5.06 13.09
CA ALA A 47 4.86 5.69 13.40
C ALA A 47 5.86 5.74 12.23
N ASP A 48 5.66 4.91 11.19
CA ASP A 48 6.47 4.94 9.97
C ASP A 48 5.97 6.02 8.98
N LEU A 49 4.76 6.54 9.20
CA LEU A 49 4.16 7.58 8.36
C LEU A 49 4.59 8.95 8.86
N ARG A 50 4.81 9.87 7.93
CA ARG A 50 5.12 11.25 8.29
C ARG A 50 3.86 11.93 8.85
N PRO A 51 4.02 12.83 9.82
CA PRO A 51 2.91 13.66 10.26
C PRO A 51 2.36 14.50 9.11
N VAL A 52 1.04 14.66 9.07
CA VAL A 52 0.34 15.55 8.14
C VAL A 52 -0.48 16.52 8.96
N GLU A 53 0.13 17.67 9.26
CA GLU A 53 -0.45 18.67 10.17
C GLU A 53 -1.86 19.07 9.71
N GLY A 54 -2.83 18.97 10.61
CA GLY A 54 -4.23 19.28 10.32
C GLY A 54 -4.97 18.22 9.49
N GLY A 55 -4.38 17.03 9.33
CA GLY A 55 -4.96 15.86 8.68
C GLY A 55 -4.79 15.83 7.16
N ILE A 56 -5.05 14.66 6.58
CA ILE A 56 -4.98 14.40 5.15
C ILE A 56 -6.24 14.96 4.49
N ARG A 57 -6.06 15.66 3.36
CA ARG A 57 -7.12 16.36 2.64
C ARG A 57 -7.28 15.85 1.21
N ASP A 58 -8.51 15.88 0.71
CA ASP A 58 -8.80 15.66 -0.71
C ASP A 58 -8.45 16.89 -1.56
N ALA A 59 -8.67 16.78 -2.87
CA ALA A 59 -8.45 17.88 -3.82
C ALA A 59 -9.35 19.11 -3.56
N ALA A 60 -10.47 18.95 -2.85
CA ALA A 60 -11.36 20.04 -2.43
C ALA A 60 -10.96 20.66 -1.07
N GLY A 61 -9.88 20.16 -0.44
CA GLY A 61 -9.38 20.63 0.85
C GLY A 61 -10.14 20.09 2.07
N LYS A 62 -11.12 19.18 1.87
CA LYS A 62 -11.85 18.53 2.97
C LYS A 62 -10.93 17.51 3.64
N VAL A 63 -10.91 17.50 4.97
CA VAL A 63 -10.16 16.47 5.73
C VAL A 63 -10.86 15.13 5.57
N ILE A 64 -10.13 14.15 5.02
CA ILE A 64 -10.64 12.80 4.70
C ILE A 64 -9.95 11.71 5.52
N ALA A 65 -8.81 12.00 6.16
CA ALA A 65 -8.18 11.12 7.13
C ALA A 65 -7.42 11.94 8.20
N PRO A 66 -7.28 11.43 9.43
CA PRO A 66 -6.54 12.11 10.49
C PRO A 66 -5.03 12.17 10.19
N ASP A 67 -4.33 13.03 10.91
CA ASP A 67 -2.86 13.04 10.93
C ASP A 67 -2.37 11.69 11.51
N PRO A 68 -1.52 10.92 10.80
CA PRO A 68 -0.97 9.68 11.31
C PRO A 68 -0.32 9.79 12.70
N ALA A 69 0.27 10.95 13.02
CA ALA A 69 0.90 11.20 14.31
C ALA A 69 -0.09 11.27 15.49
N THR A 70 -1.39 11.37 15.22
CA THR A 70 -2.45 11.38 16.24
C THR A 70 -3.03 9.99 16.52
N LEU A 71 -2.61 8.97 15.75
CA LEU A 71 -3.09 7.60 15.86
C LEU A 71 -2.14 6.75 16.75
N PRO A 72 -2.60 5.58 17.26
CA PRO A 72 -1.74 4.66 17.99
C PRO A 72 -0.50 4.28 17.15
N PRO A 73 0.73 4.51 17.65
CA PRO A 73 1.93 4.43 16.82
C PRO A 73 2.27 3.01 16.37
N GLY A 74 1.81 1.97 17.08
CA GLY A 74 2.05 0.55 16.77
C GLY A 74 0.94 -0.13 15.97
N GLU A 75 -0.07 0.63 15.52
CA GLU A 75 -1.10 0.16 14.60
C GLU A 75 -0.87 0.76 13.21
N LEU A 76 -1.61 0.31 12.19
CA LEU A 76 -1.58 0.93 10.87
C LEU A 76 -3.00 1.21 10.39
N TYR A 77 -3.33 2.48 10.24
CA TYR A 77 -4.61 2.89 9.66
C TYR A 77 -4.52 2.90 8.13
N PHE A 78 -5.05 1.84 7.50
CA PHE A 78 -4.87 1.59 6.05
C PHE A 78 -5.38 2.74 5.18
N HIS A 79 -6.53 3.33 5.53
CA HIS A 79 -7.09 4.42 4.73
C HIS A 79 -6.22 5.68 4.78
N GLY A 80 -5.63 6.00 5.94
CA GLY A 80 -4.69 7.12 6.07
C GLY A 80 -3.40 6.86 5.30
N LEU A 81 -2.91 5.61 5.29
CA LEU A 81 -1.77 5.20 4.49
C LEU A 81 -2.02 5.42 2.98
N TRP A 82 -3.14 4.92 2.45
CA TRP A 82 -3.43 5.04 1.01
C TRP A 82 -3.73 6.46 0.55
N LEU A 83 -4.19 7.33 1.45
CA LEU A 83 -4.43 8.74 1.15
C LEU A 83 -3.25 9.64 1.50
N HIS A 84 -2.17 9.08 2.07
CA HIS A 84 -1.04 9.88 2.52
C HIS A 84 -0.49 10.72 1.35
N PRO A 85 -0.29 12.04 1.50
CA PRO A 85 0.08 12.92 0.40
C PRO A 85 1.46 12.59 -0.20
N ALA A 86 2.32 11.94 0.58
CA ALA A 86 3.60 11.42 0.12
C ALA A 86 3.57 9.93 -0.30
N LEU A 87 2.39 9.35 -0.56
CA LEU A 87 2.32 7.96 -1.03
C LEU A 87 2.97 7.82 -2.41
N LEU A 88 3.99 6.97 -2.49
CA LEU A 88 4.61 6.58 -3.75
C LEU A 88 4.03 5.29 -4.30
N PHE A 89 3.88 4.28 -3.44
CA PHE A 89 3.46 2.94 -3.85
C PHE A 89 2.75 2.23 -2.71
N ALA A 90 1.56 1.70 -2.95
CA ALA A 90 0.92 0.82 -1.98
C ALA A 90 0.19 -0.36 -2.61
N GLN A 91 0.00 -1.41 -1.84
CA GLN A 91 -0.91 -2.50 -2.17
C GLN A 91 -2.29 -2.28 -1.54
N THR A 92 -3.33 -2.57 -2.31
CA THR A 92 -4.72 -2.67 -1.85
C THR A 92 -5.41 -3.82 -2.58
N CYS A 93 -6.63 -4.17 -2.17
CA CYS A 93 -7.51 -5.07 -2.90
C CYS A 93 -8.67 -4.27 -3.53
N TRP A 94 -9.55 -4.93 -4.28
CA TRP A 94 -10.68 -4.25 -4.92
C TRP A 94 -11.73 -3.73 -3.94
N GLY A 95 -11.86 -4.32 -2.74
CA GLY A 95 -12.82 -3.87 -1.72
C GLY A 95 -12.72 -2.36 -1.40
N PRO A 96 -11.56 -1.87 -0.90
CA PRO A 96 -11.34 -0.44 -0.67
C PRO A 96 -11.52 0.42 -1.92
N MET A 97 -11.10 -0.08 -3.09
CA MET A 97 -11.23 0.62 -4.38
C MET A 97 -12.69 0.87 -4.75
N GLU A 98 -13.55 -0.14 -4.56
CA GLU A 98 -14.99 -0.06 -4.79
C GLU A 98 -15.73 0.79 -3.74
N THR A 99 -15.16 0.93 -2.54
CA THR A 99 -15.73 1.78 -1.48
C THR A 99 -15.19 3.21 -1.47
N GLY A 100 -14.68 3.72 -2.60
CA GLY A 100 -14.34 5.12 -2.81
C GLY A 100 -12.84 5.44 -2.86
N LEU A 101 -11.94 4.50 -2.52
CA LEU A 101 -10.50 4.77 -2.60
C LEU A 101 -10.04 5.10 -4.03
N SER A 102 -10.72 4.54 -5.04
CA SER A 102 -10.46 4.78 -6.46
C SER A 102 -10.58 6.24 -6.90
N GLU A 103 -11.25 7.09 -6.12
CA GLU A 103 -11.34 8.53 -6.39
C GLU A 103 -10.04 9.29 -6.05
N HIS A 104 -9.16 8.67 -5.25
CA HIS A 104 -7.99 9.32 -4.67
C HIS A 104 -6.66 8.71 -5.10
N VAL A 105 -6.66 7.47 -5.59
CA VAL A 105 -5.44 6.74 -5.98
C VAL A 105 -5.55 6.18 -7.39
N GLN A 106 -4.41 5.95 -8.01
CA GLN A 106 -4.34 5.35 -9.34
C GLN A 106 -3.81 3.91 -9.27
N VAL A 107 -4.48 2.99 -9.95
CA VAL A 107 -3.95 1.64 -10.19
C VAL A 107 -2.80 1.73 -11.18
N ILE A 108 -1.62 1.28 -10.77
CA ILE A 108 -0.40 1.26 -11.60
C ILE A 108 -0.02 -0.15 -12.08
N GLY A 109 -0.68 -1.17 -11.57
CA GLY A 109 -0.47 -2.56 -11.94
C GLY A 109 -1.13 -3.53 -10.99
N GLN A 110 -1.12 -4.80 -11.37
CA GLN A 110 -1.59 -5.92 -10.56
C GLN A 110 -0.60 -7.08 -10.68
N PRO A 111 -0.50 -7.96 -9.66
CA PRO A 111 0.29 -9.18 -9.79
C PRO A 111 -0.23 -10.04 -10.96
N SER A 112 0.68 -10.58 -11.78
CA SER A 112 0.32 -11.61 -12.75
C SER A 112 0.25 -12.96 -12.04
N TYR A 113 -0.87 -13.65 -12.26
CA TYR A 113 -1.10 -15.01 -11.78
C TYR A 113 -1.04 -16.05 -12.92
N ASP A 114 -0.53 -15.68 -14.10
CA ASP A 114 -0.50 -16.53 -15.30
C ASP A 114 0.29 -17.84 -15.12
N ALA A 115 1.18 -17.87 -14.13
CA ALA A 115 1.96 -19.06 -13.78
C ALA A 115 1.15 -20.11 -13.01
N PHE A 116 -0.08 -19.81 -12.59
CA PHE A 116 -0.90 -20.65 -11.71
C PHE A 116 -2.23 -21.02 -12.37
N GLU A 117 -2.77 -22.19 -12.00
CA GLU A 117 -4.11 -22.60 -12.42
C GLU A 117 -5.15 -21.57 -11.95
N GLY A 118 -6.04 -21.16 -12.87
CA GLY A 118 -7.03 -20.11 -12.62
C GLY A 118 -6.55 -18.69 -12.88
N GLY A 119 -5.28 -18.47 -13.23
CA GLY A 119 -4.77 -17.19 -13.73
C GLY A 119 -4.89 -17.04 -15.25
N GLN A 120 -5.42 -15.91 -15.72
CA GLN A 120 -5.49 -15.57 -17.15
C GLN A 120 -5.46 -14.04 -17.36
N GLY A 121 -4.26 -13.50 -17.57
CA GLY A 121 -3.99 -12.07 -17.72
C GLY A 121 -4.43 -11.30 -16.49
N GLU A 122 -5.49 -10.52 -16.64
CA GLU A 122 -6.09 -9.73 -15.56
C GLU A 122 -7.07 -10.54 -14.69
N LEU A 123 -7.44 -11.73 -15.12
CA LEU A 123 -8.40 -12.59 -14.44
C LEU A 123 -7.68 -13.56 -13.52
N TYR A 124 -8.25 -13.76 -12.32
CA TYR A 124 -7.78 -14.71 -11.34
C TYR A 124 -8.96 -15.40 -10.66
N SER A 125 -8.88 -16.71 -10.50
CA SER A 125 -9.79 -17.51 -9.69
C SER A 125 -9.04 -18.47 -8.77
N SER A 126 -9.55 -18.66 -7.56
CA SER A 126 -8.98 -19.59 -6.57
C SER A 126 -10.04 -20.48 -5.96
N ALA A 127 -9.66 -21.70 -5.58
CA ALA A 127 -10.52 -22.58 -4.80
C ALA A 127 -10.58 -22.16 -3.33
N ILE A 128 -11.79 -22.12 -2.75
CA ILE A 128 -11.98 -21.98 -1.30
C ILE A 128 -12.16 -23.38 -0.73
N VAL A 129 -11.27 -23.77 0.19
CA VAL A 129 -11.34 -25.06 0.88
C VAL A 129 -11.88 -24.85 2.27
N MET A 130 -13.00 -25.51 2.60
CA MET A 130 -13.61 -25.51 3.92
C MET A 130 -13.71 -26.92 4.47
N ARG A 131 -13.73 -27.05 5.81
CA ARG A 131 -14.07 -28.33 6.45
C ARG A 131 -15.55 -28.63 6.21
N ALA A 132 -15.88 -29.91 6.04
CA ALA A 132 -17.26 -30.41 5.98
C ALA A 132 -17.97 -30.25 7.32
#